data_AF-A0AA47MJK3-F1
#
_entry.id   AF-A0AA47MJK3-F1
#
_cell.length_a   1.000
_cell.length_b   1.000
_cell.length_c   1.000
_cell.angle_alpha   90.00
_cell.angle_beta   90.00
_cell.angle_gamma   90.00
#
_symmetry.space_group_name_H-M   'P 1'
#
loop_
_entity.id
_entity.type
_entity.pdbx_description
1 polymer ?
#
loop_
_entity_poly.entity_id
_entity_poly.type
_entity_poly.pdbx_seq_one_letter_code
_entity_poly.pdbx_strand_id
1 'polypeptide(L)'
;MPARTVHCFSNNKPWITSDLKALLNKKKKAFRSGDREEQRRVQHELREMLRTCKDNYRRKLEAKLQQNSVRDLWAGIKHITGMKGKDRQTSGSLDRANQYNQFFNRLIRLRKVRNRASQLRLGSRARKVRNRARQVRNRARKVKNRARQVRNRARKVRNRARQVRNRARQVRNRARQVRSRARQVRSRARQTMIP
;
A
#
# COMPACT_ATOMS: atom_id res chain seq x y z
N MET A 1 -32.66 41.03 -28.58
CA MET A 1 -31.98 39.94 -27.84
C MET A 1 -30.57 40.40 -27.50
N PRO A 2 -30.19 40.60 -26.22
CA PRO A 2 -28.84 41.07 -25.91
C PRO A 2 -27.83 39.94 -26.12
N ALA A 3 -26.96 40.09 -27.11
CA ALA A 3 -25.84 39.19 -27.38
C ALA A 3 -24.65 39.54 -26.47
N ARG A 4 -24.12 38.56 -25.73
CA ARG A 4 -22.90 38.74 -24.93
C ARG A 4 -21.67 38.50 -25.81
N THR A 5 -20.89 39.56 -26.05
CA THR A 5 -19.59 39.48 -26.73
C THR A 5 -18.57 38.80 -25.81
N VAL A 6 -18.19 37.56 -26.12
CA VAL A 6 -17.14 36.84 -25.39
C VAL A 6 -15.78 37.19 -25.99
N HIS A 7 -15.02 38.05 -25.32
CA HIS A 7 -13.65 38.36 -25.72
C HIS A 7 -12.71 37.17 -25.47
N CYS A 8 -12.25 36.55 -26.55
CA CYS A 8 -11.28 35.46 -26.53
C CYS A 8 -9.86 36.04 -26.64
N PHE A 9 -9.12 36.08 -25.52
CA PHE A 9 -7.69 36.43 -25.54
C PHE A 9 -6.86 35.32 -26.21
N SER A 10 -5.86 35.72 -27.01
CA SER A 10 -4.95 34.89 -27.83
C SER A 10 -4.17 33.80 -27.07
N ASN A 11 -4.27 33.70 -25.74
CA ASN A 11 -3.58 32.71 -24.91
C ASN A 11 -4.54 31.94 -23.98
N ASN A 12 -5.85 31.97 -24.27
CA ASN A 12 -6.80 31.11 -23.59
C ASN A 12 -6.59 29.67 -24.06
N LYS A 13 -5.90 28.88 -23.23
CA LYS A 13 -5.73 27.45 -23.45
C LYS A 13 -7.10 26.82 -23.71
N PRO A 14 -7.27 26.01 -24.77
CA PRO A 14 -8.58 25.51 -25.21
C PRO A 14 -9.27 24.55 -24.21
N TRP A 15 -8.54 24.10 -23.19
CA TRP A 15 -9.08 23.32 -22.06
C TRP A 15 -9.52 24.19 -20.87
N ILE A 16 -9.55 25.53 -20.98
CA ILE A 16 -10.07 26.42 -19.94
C ILE A 16 -11.57 26.65 -20.17
N THR A 17 -12.40 25.95 -19.40
CA THR A 17 -13.86 26.07 -19.42
C THR A 17 -14.38 27.18 -18.49
N SER A 18 -15.65 27.56 -18.64
CA SER A 18 -16.36 28.47 -17.73
C SER A 18 -16.29 27.98 -16.28
N ASP A 19 -16.48 26.68 -16.07
CA ASP A 19 -16.54 26.07 -14.74
C ASP A 19 -15.17 26.09 -14.07
N LEU A 20 -14.10 25.90 -14.85
CA LEU A 20 -12.73 26.04 -14.37
C LEU A 20 -12.44 27.49 -13.92
N LYS A 21 -12.96 28.49 -14.65
CA LYS A 21 -12.86 29.90 -14.24
C LYS A 21 -13.66 30.17 -12.96
N ALA A 22 -14.84 29.56 -12.80
CA ALA A 22 -15.63 29.65 -11.58
C ALA A 22 -14.88 29.07 -10.36
N LEU A 23 -14.23 27.91 -10.51
CA LEU A 23 -13.40 27.30 -9.45
C LEU A 23 -12.17 28.13 -9.10
N LEU A 24 -11.52 28.76 -10.09
CA LEU A 24 -10.42 29.69 -9.84
C LEU A 24 -10.89 30.90 -9.03
N ASN A 25 -12.08 31.43 -9.31
CA ASN A 25 -12.68 32.51 -8.53
C ASN A 25 -13.10 32.07 -7.13
N LYS A 26 -13.64 30.85 -6.98
CA LYS A 26 -13.97 30.24 -5.68
C LYS A 26 -12.71 30.08 -4.82
N LYS A 27 -11.59 29.64 -5.41
CA LYS A 27 -10.29 29.56 -4.73
C LYS A 27 -9.79 30.93 -4.26
N LYS A 28 -9.95 31.96 -5.09
CA LYS A 28 -9.60 33.35 -4.72
C LYS A 28 -10.49 33.90 -3.59
N LYS A 29 -11.74 33.47 -3.48
CA LYS A 29 -12.63 33.82 -2.36
C LYS A 29 -12.22 33.10 -1.09
N ALA A 30 -12.02 31.78 -1.14
CA ALA A 30 -11.57 30.97 -0.01
C ALA A 30 -10.21 31.43 0.55
N PHE A 31 -9.29 31.87 -0.32
CA PHE A 31 -8.03 32.46 0.11
C PHE A 31 -8.21 33.79 0.86
N ARG A 32 -9.15 34.64 0.41
CA ARG A 32 -9.46 35.92 1.07
C ARG A 32 -10.19 35.75 2.39
N SER A 33 -11.02 34.71 2.53
CA SER A 33 -11.75 34.42 3.77
C SER A 33 -10.91 33.66 4.81
N GLY A 34 -9.70 33.19 4.48
CA GLY A 34 -8.80 32.50 5.41
C GLY A 34 -9.20 31.07 5.77
N ASP A 35 -10.25 30.53 5.16
CA ASP A 35 -10.73 29.17 5.42
C ASP A 35 -9.81 28.11 4.78
N ARG A 36 -8.98 27.47 5.62
CA ARG A 36 -8.00 26.46 5.19
C ARG A 36 -8.64 25.15 4.72
N GLU A 37 -9.85 24.82 5.15
CA GLU A 37 -10.52 23.59 4.73
C GLU A 37 -11.16 23.78 3.36
N GLU A 38 -11.88 24.89 3.18
CA GLU A 38 -12.47 25.23 1.88
C GLU A 38 -11.39 25.49 0.83
N GLN A 39 -10.26 26.09 1.21
CA GLN A 39 -9.12 26.24 0.30
C GLN A 39 -8.57 24.88 -0.16
N ARG A 40 -8.47 23.89 0.74
CA ARG A 40 -8.01 22.52 0.40
C ARG A 40 -9.01 21.79 -0.49
N ARG A 41 -10.31 21.89 -0.20
CA ARG A 41 -11.40 21.29 -0.99
C ARG A 41 -11.40 21.86 -2.40
N VAL A 42 -11.46 23.18 -2.54
CA VAL A 42 -11.46 23.87 -3.84
C VAL A 42 -10.16 23.62 -4.61
N GLN A 43 -9.01 23.51 -3.94
CA GLN A 43 -7.75 23.16 -4.59
C GLN A 43 -7.71 21.71 -5.10
N HIS A 44 -8.34 20.77 -4.40
CA HIS A 44 -8.49 19.40 -4.88
C HIS A 44 -9.44 19.34 -6.08
N GLU A 45 -10.60 19.96 -5.97
CA GLU A 45 -11.61 20.07 -7.03
C GLU A 45 -11.05 20.72 -8.30
N LEU A 46 -10.28 21.80 -8.14
CA LEU A 46 -9.60 22.48 -9.25
C LEU A 46 -8.58 21.57 -9.96
N ARG A 47 -7.86 20.70 -9.22
CA ARG A 47 -6.89 19.76 -9.80
C ARG A 47 -7.58 18.66 -10.59
N GLU A 48 -8.65 18.10 -10.06
CA GLU A 48 -9.45 17.08 -10.75
C GLU A 48 -10.09 17.67 -12.01
N MET A 49 -10.69 18.86 -11.93
CA MET A 49 -11.27 19.53 -13.10
C MET A 49 -10.23 19.87 -14.16
N LEU A 50 -9.04 20.35 -13.78
CA LEU A 50 -7.94 20.58 -14.72
C LEU A 50 -7.51 19.30 -15.44
N ARG A 51 -7.50 18.18 -14.74
CA ARG A 51 -7.14 16.87 -15.30
C ARG A 51 -8.19 16.44 -16.32
N THR A 52 -9.47 16.47 -15.94
CA THR A 52 -10.60 16.11 -16.81
C THR A 52 -10.68 17.00 -18.04
N CYS A 53 -10.55 18.32 -17.91
CA CYS A 53 -10.58 19.23 -19.06
C CYS A 53 -9.42 18.98 -20.04
N LYS A 54 -8.21 18.72 -19.53
CA LYS A 54 -7.05 18.38 -20.37
C LYS A 54 -7.23 17.03 -21.06
N ASP A 55 -7.73 16.02 -20.36
CA ASP A 55 -7.99 14.69 -20.93
C ASP A 55 -9.09 14.73 -22.00
N ASN A 56 -10.16 15.49 -21.78
CA ASN A 56 -11.20 15.71 -22.78
C ASN A 56 -10.66 16.40 -24.03
N TYR A 57 -9.82 17.42 -23.87
CA TYR A 57 -9.18 18.08 -24.99
C TYR A 57 -8.21 17.16 -25.74
N ARG A 58 -7.41 16.36 -25.01
CA ARG A 58 -6.54 15.33 -25.59
C ARG A 58 -7.33 14.32 -26.41
N ARG A 59 -8.43 13.79 -25.87
CA ARG A 59 -9.32 12.85 -26.60
C ARG A 59 -9.90 13.47 -27.86
N LYS A 60 -10.30 14.75 -27.82
CA LYS A 60 -10.76 15.48 -29.01
C LYS A 60 -9.67 15.59 -30.08
N LEU A 61 -8.42 15.86 -29.68
CA LEU A 61 -7.28 15.87 -30.60
C LEU A 61 -6.99 14.46 -31.17
N GLU A 62 -7.00 13.44 -30.33
CA GLU A 62 -6.81 12.04 -30.77
C GLU A 62 -7.91 11.59 -31.75
N ALA A 63 -9.16 11.99 -31.54
CA ALA A 63 -10.25 11.72 -32.46
C ALA A 63 -10.07 12.41 -33.83
N LYS A 64 -9.62 13.68 -33.83
CA LYS A 64 -9.29 14.40 -35.08
C LYS A 64 -8.12 13.77 -35.84
N LEU A 65 -7.17 13.17 -35.12
CA LEU A 65 -6.06 12.42 -35.71
C LEU A 65 -6.54 11.15 -36.40
N GLN A 66 -7.46 10.42 -35.77
CA GLN A 66 -8.06 9.21 -36.38
C GLN A 66 -8.90 9.53 -37.62
N GLN A 67 -9.46 10.73 -37.72
CA GLN A 67 -10.21 11.21 -38.88
C GLN A 67 -9.32 11.72 -40.04
N ASN A 68 -7.99 11.48 -39.98
CA ASN A 68 -6.99 11.94 -40.95
C ASN A 68 -7.01 13.46 -41.23
N SER A 69 -7.54 14.26 -40.29
CA SER A 69 -7.52 15.73 -40.38
C SER A 69 -6.23 16.29 -39.80
N VAL A 70 -5.13 15.99 -40.48
CA VAL A 70 -3.78 16.44 -40.11
C VAL A 70 -3.70 17.98 -40.15
N ARG A 71 -4.48 18.62 -41.04
CA ARG A 71 -4.55 20.09 -41.18
C ARG A 71 -5.15 20.77 -39.94
N ASP A 72 -6.24 20.24 -39.39
CA ASP A 72 -6.88 20.80 -38.19
C ASP A 72 -6.05 20.59 -36.93
N LEU A 73 -5.29 19.50 -36.87
CA LEU A 73 -4.33 19.25 -35.81
C LEU A 73 -3.21 20.29 -35.83
N TRP A 74 -2.64 20.54 -37.01
CA TRP A 74 -1.61 21.57 -37.18
C TRP A 74 -2.15 22.97 -36.84
N ALA A 75 -3.39 23.28 -37.19
CA ALA A 75 -4.05 24.52 -36.79
C ALA A 75 -4.21 24.63 -35.26
N GLY A 76 -4.65 23.55 -34.59
CA GLY A 76 -4.76 23.49 -33.14
C GLY A 76 -3.42 23.63 -32.41
N ILE A 77 -2.37 22.98 -32.91
CA ILE A 77 -1.01 23.07 -32.36
C ILE A 77 -0.45 24.50 -32.52
N LYS A 78 -0.65 25.12 -33.69
CA LYS A 78 -0.27 26.53 -33.91
C LYS A 78 -0.98 27.47 -32.94
N HIS A 79 -2.26 27.22 -32.66
CA HIS A 79 -3.04 28.01 -31.70
C HIS A 79 -2.56 27.86 -30.25
N ILE A 80 -2.10 26.67 -29.83
CA ILE A 80 -1.57 26.45 -28.47
C ILE A 80 -0.19 27.07 -28.30
N THR A 81 0.64 26.99 -29.34
CA THR A 81 2.04 27.42 -29.30
C THR A 81 2.23 28.89 -29.68
N GLY A 82 1.17 29.57 -30.14
CA GLY A 82 1.23 30.97 -30.55
C GLY A 82 2.02 31.21 -31.84
N MET A 83 2.30 30.16 -32.61
CA MET A 83 3.04 30.25 -33.87
C MET A 83 2.14 30.85 -34.96
N LYS A 84 2.07 32.19 -35.03
CA LYS A 84 1.51 32.91 -36.18
C LYS A 84 2.52 32.86 -37.33
N GLY A 85 2.08 32.34 -38.47
CA GLY A 85 2.92 32.01 -39.61
C GLY A 85 3.69 33.21 -40.16
N LYS A 86 5.00 33.05 -40.28
CA LYS A 86 5.70 33.45 -41.51
C LYS A 86 6.01 32.15 -42.22
N ASP A 87 5.49 31.97 -43.43
CA ASP A 87 5.99 30.95 -44.36
C ASP A 87 7.40 31.36 -44.78
N ARG A 88 8.35 31.26 -43.85
CA ARG A 88 9.75 31.13 -44.21
C ARG A 88 9.91 29.68 -44.54
N GLN A 89 10.03 29.41 -45.83
CA GLN A 89 10.56 28.18 -46.39
C GLN A 89 11.69 27.71 -45.47
N THR A 90 11.41 26.68 -44.66
CA THR A 90 12.39 26.20 -43.70
C THR A 90 13.41 25.44 -44.50
N SER A 91 14.53 26.10 -44.78
CA SER A 91 15.79 25.44 -45.07
C SER A 91 16.13 24.56 -43.86
N GLY A 92 15.57 23.37 -43.85
CA GLY A 92 15.81 22.33 -42.86
C GLY A 92 16.36 21.14 -43.61
N SER A 93 17.68 21.10 -43.79
CA SER A 93 18.36 19.90 -44.29
C SER A 93 17.91 18.68 -43.49
N LEU A 94 17.75 17.55 -44.17
CA LEU A 94 17.49 16.22 -43.59
C LEU A 94 18.37 15.95 -42.36
N ASP A 95 19.60 16.48 -42.34
CA ASP A 95 20.54 16.40 -41.23
C ASP A 95 20.03 17.03 -39.94
N ARG A 96 19.33 18.16 -40.02
CA ARG A 96 18.80 18.85 -38.84
C ARG A 96 17.62 18.08 -38.23
N ALA A 97 16.76 17.51 -39.08
CA ALA A 97 15.69 16.63 -38.63
C ALA A 97 16.25 15.34 -38.00
N ASN A 98 17.30 14.78 -38.59
CA ASN A 98 18.00 13.62 -38.06
C ASN A 98 18.67 13.93 -36.71
N GLN A 99 19.30 15.09 -36.54
CA GLN A 99 19.85 15.52 -35.24
C GLN A 99 18.78 15.62 -34.15
N TYR A 100 17.61 16.21 -34.44
CA TYR A 100 16.52 16.28 -33.46
C TYR A 100 15.98 14.89 -33.12
N ASN A 101 15.79 14.03 -34.12
CA ASN A 101 15.36 12.66 -33.89
C ASN A 101 16.36 11.89 -33.03
N GLN A 102 17.67 12.03 -33.28
CA GLN A 102 18.71 11.42 -32.46
C GLN A 102 18.67 11.94 -31.01
N PHE A 103 18.51 13.25 -30.82
CA PHE A 103 18.41 13.89 -29.50
C PHE A 103 17.21 13.37 -28.71
N PHE A 104 16.00 13.43 -29.28
CA PHE A 104 14.79 12.99 -28.61
C PHE A 104 14.77 11.47 -28.37
N ASN A 105 15.27 10.68 -29.33
CA ASN A 105 15.39 9.22 -29.15
C ASN A 105 16.39 8.87 -28.04
N ARG A 106 17.48 9.62 -27.87
CA ARG A 106 18.41 9.43 -26.73
C ARG A 106 17.70 9.69 -25.40
N LEU A 107 16.95 10.78 -25.30
CA LEU A 107 16.25 11.16 -24.08
C LEU A 107 15.13 10.16 -23.71
N ILE A 108 14.38 9.68 -24.72
CA ILE A 108 13.36 8.64 -24.55
C ILE A 108 14.00 7.32 -24.11
N ARG A 109 15.12 6.91 -24.72
CA ARG A 109 15.87 5.70 -24.35
C ARG A 109 16.36 5.77 -22.90
N LEU A 110 16.97 6.89 -22.49
CA LEU A 110 17.43 7.10 -21.11
C LEU A 110 16.28 7.02 -20.10
N ARG A 111 15.11 7.60 -20.42
CA ARG A 111 13.93 7.53 -19.54
C ARG A 111 13.41 6.09 -19.38
N LYS A 112 13.38 5.32 -20.47
CA LYS A 112 13.01 3.89 -20.45
C LYS A 112 13.97 3.07 -19.58
N VAL A 113 15.28 3.27 -19.74
CA VAL A 113 16.31 2.58 -18.94
C VAL A 113 16.18 2.94 -17.47
N ARG A 114 16.04 4.21 -17.13
CA ARG A 114 15.86 4.68 -15.74
C ARG A 114 14.61 4.06 -15.10
N ASN A 115 13.49 4.03 -15.81
CA ASN A 115 12.25 3.43 -15.30
C ASN A 115 12.39 1.91 -15.08
N ARG A 116 13.03 1.18 -16.02
CA ARG A 116 13.34 -0.25 -15.83
C ARG A 116 14.26 -0.49 -14.64
N ALA A 117 15.31 0.32 -14.48
CA ALA A 117 16.21 0.22 -13.34
C ALA A 117 15.49 0.47 -12.01
N SER A 118 14.61 1.48 -11.94
CA SER A 118 13.76 1.73 -10.77
C SER A 118 12.81 0.56 -10.47
N GLN A 119 12.18 -0.02 -11.48
CA GLN A 119 11.32 -1.19 -11.33
C GLN A 119 12.09 -2.42 -10.81
N LEU A 120 13.30 -2.68 -11.33
CA LEU A 120 14.16 -3.77 -10.85
C LEU A 120 14.63 -3.54 -9.40
N ARG A 121 14.95 -2.29 -9.03
CA ARG A 121 15.30 -1.92 -7.64
C ARG A 121 14.12 -2.09 -6.69
N LEU A 122 12.91 -1.72 -7.09
CA LEU A 122 11.69 -1.96 -6.31
C LEU A 122 11.40 -3.46 -6.18
N GLY A 123 11.52 -4.22 -7.28
CA GLY A 123 11.33 -5.67 -7.28
C GLY A 123 12.32 -6.42 -6.38
N SER A 124 13.59 -6.02 -6.40
CA SER A 124 14.62 -6.61 -5.53
C SER A 124 14.41 -6.25 -4.05
N ARG A 125 14.02 -5.01 -3.74
CA ARG A 125 13.66 -4.61 -2.36
C ARG A 125 12.43 -5.37 -1.86
N ALA A 126 11.41 -5.54 -2.68
CA ALA A 126 10.21 -6.33 -2.35
C ALA A 126 10.54 -7.81 -2.07
N ARG A 127 11.44 -8.42 -2.86
CA ARG A 127 11.93 -9.80 -2.60
C ARG A 127 12.66 -9.90 -1.26
N LYS A 128 13.53 -8.94 -0.93
CA LYS A 128 14.24 -8.89 0.36
C LYS A 128 13.26 -8.82 1.54
N VAL A 129 12.24 -7.96 1.46
CA VAL A 129 11.19 -7.84 2.50
C VAL A 129 10.42 -9.16 2.65
N ARG A 130 10.00 -9.78 1.54
CA ARG A 130 9.31 -11.08 1.55
C ARG A 130 10.13 -12.17 2.21
N ASN A 131 11.43 -12.24 1.90
CA ASN A 131 12.33 -13.24 2.47
C ASN A 131 12.54 -13.03 3.98
N ARG A 132 12.72 -11.78 4.42
CA ARG A 132 12.78 -11.45 5.86
C ARG A 132 11.48 -11.85 6.58
N ALA A 133 10.32 -11.55 6.01
CA ALA A 133 9.02 -11.93 6.58
C ALA A 133 8.88 -13.46 6.71
N ARG A 134 9.35 -14.23 5.71
CA ARG A 134 9.39 -15.70 5.78
C ARG A 134 10.31 -16.20 6.90
N GLN A 135 11.50 -15.62 7.04
CA GLN A 135 12.43 -15.97 8.12
C GLN A 135 11.83 -15.72 9.51
N VAL A 136 11.19 -14.56 9.72
CA VAL A 136 10.50 -14.23 10.98
C VAL A 136 9.40 -15.24 11.29
N ARG A 137 8.56 -15.57 10.29
CA ARG A 137 7.50 -16.58 10.44
C ARG A 137 8.06 -17.95 10.85
N ASN A 138 9.17 -18.37 10.23
CA ASN A 138 9.80 -19.64 10.55
C ASN A 138 10.39 -19.65 11.97
N ARG A 139 11.02 -18.56 12.41
CA ARG A 139 11.50 -18.41 13.79
C ARG A 139 10.34 -18.48 14.79
N ALA A 140 9.24 -17.78 14.55
CA ALA A 140 8.05 -17.83 15.39
C ALA A 140 7.47 -19.26 15.51
N ARG A 141 7.44 -20.03 14.41
CA ARG A 141 7.04 -21.45 14.43
C ARG A 141 7.96 -22.30 15.31
N LYS A 142 9.29 -22.10 15.22
CA LYS A 142 10.26 -22.81 16.07
C LYS A 142 10.04 -22.52 17.56
N VAL A 143 9.82 -21.25 17.92
CA VAL A 143 9.53 -20.83 19.30
C VAL A 143 8.24 -21.50 19.81
N LYS A 144 7.17 -21.46 19.02
CA LYS A 144 5.89 -22.12 19.36
C LYS A 144 6.05 -23.61 19.61
N ASN A 145 6.85 -24.30 18.78
CA ASN A 145 7.09 -25.73 18.93
C ASN A 145 7.91 -26.04 20.19
N ARG A 146 8.95 -25.25 20.51
CA ARG A 146 9.69 -25.38 21.76
C ARG A 146 8.79 -25.17 22.98
N ALA A 147 7.93 -24.16 22.97
CA ALA A 147 6.98 -23.91 24.05
C ALA A 147 6.01 -25.09 24.26
N ARG A 148 5.54 -25.72 23.17
CA ARG A 148 4.73 -26.96 23.24
C ARG A 148 5.49 -28.12 23.88
N GLN A 149 6.77 -28.31 23.51
CA GLN A 149 7.61 -29.35 24.09
C GLN A 149 7.81 -29.15 25.59
N VAL A 150 8.11 -27.92 26.03
CA VAL A 150 8.25 -27.57 27.46
C VAL A 150 6.96 -27.87 28.22
N ARG A 151 5.80 -27.45 27.68
CA ARG A 151 4.49 -27.73 28.28
C ARG A 151 4.24 -29.23 28.43
N ASN A 152 4.58 -30.03 27.42
CA ASN A 152 4.42 -31.48 27.46
C ASN A 152 5.34 -32.13 28.50
N ARG A 153 6.60 -31.68 28.61
CA ARG A 153 7.52 -32.15 29.66
C ARG A 153 7.00 -31.81 31.06
N ALA A 154 6.52 -30.59 31.28
CA ALA A 154 5.92 -30.17 32.55
C ALA A 154 4.71 -31.04 32.93
N ARG A 155 3.85 -31.38 31.96
CA ARG A 155 2.73 -32.32 32.17
C ARG A 155 3.22 -33.70 32.60
N LYS A 156 4.27 -34.25 31.98
CA LYS A 156 4.86 -35.54 32.37
C LYS A 156 5.39 -35.52 33.80
N VAL A 157 6.13 -34.47 34.19
CA VAL A 157 6.63 -34.29 35.56
C VAL A 157 5.49 -34.24 36.57
N ARG A 158 4.45 -33.45 36.29
CA ARG A 158 3.25 -33.35 37.14
C ARG A 158 2.56 -34.70 37.33
N ASN A 159 2.44 -35.48 36.26
CA ASN A 159 1.81 -36.81 36.33
C ASN A 159 2.64 -37.79 37.17
N ARG A 160 3.97 -37.79 37.02
CA ARG A 160 4.87 -38.60 37.88
C ARG A 160 4.75 -38.20 39.35
N ALA A 161 4.74 -36.90 39.66
CA ALA A 161 4.56 -36.42 41.04
C ALA A 161 3.20 -36.88 41.65
N ARG A 162 2.12 -36.88 40.85
CA ARG A 162 0.82 -37.43 41.28
C ARG A 162 0.91 -38.92 41.59
N GLN A 163 1.58 -39.70 40.75
CA GLN A 163 1.78 -41.15 40.98
C GLN A 163 2.55 -41.41 42.28
N VAL A 164 3.65 -40.69 42.52
CA VAL A 164 4.43 -40.81 43.77
C VAL A 164 3.57 -40.49 44.99
N ARG A 165 2.81 -39.39 44.94
CA ARG A 165 1.88 -39.01 46.03
C ARG A 165 0.83 -40.10 46.30
N ASN A 166 0.28 -40.70 45.26
CA ASN A 166 -0.72 -41.77 45.40
C ASN A 166 -0.10 -43.03 46.02
N ARG A 167 1.12 -43.42 45.62
CA ARG A 167 1.85 -44.54 46.24
C ARG A 167 2.14 -44.28 47.72
N ALA A 168 2.60 -43.07 48.07
CA ALA A 168 2.83 -42.70 49.47
C ALA A 168 1.55 -42.77 50.32
N ARG A 169 0.39 -42.37 49.77
CA ARG A 169 -0.92 -42.54 50.42
C ARG A 169 -1.26 -44.02 50.65
N GLN A 170 -1.03 -44.88 49.67
CA GLN A 170 -1.26 -46.33 49.81
C GLN A 170 -0.38 -46.94 50.91
N VAL A 171 0.92 -46.61 50.95
CA VAL A 171 1.83 -47.07 52.00
C VAL A 171 1.36 -46.62 53.38
N ARG A 172 0.97 -45.34 53.53
CA ARG A 172 0.43 -44.81 54.78
C ARG A 172 -0.84 -45.55 55.22
N ASN A 173 -1.75 -45.84 54.29
CA ASN A 173 -2.97 -46.58 54.59
C ASN A 173 -2.68 -48.02 55.04
N ARG A 174 -1.75 -48.72 54.38
CA ARG A 174 -1.31 -50.05 54.82
C ARG A 174 -0.69 -50.04 56.21
N ALA A 175 0.18 -49.07 56.52
CA ALA A 175 0.75 -48.92 57.85
C ALA A 175 -0.31 -48.64 58.94
N ARG A 176 -1.39 -47.91 58.62
CA ARG A 176 -2.54 -47.73 59.52
C ARG A 176 -3.28 -49.04 59.77
N GLN A 177 -3.51 -49.85 58.73
CA GLN A 177 -4.14 -51.16 58.86
C GLN A 177 -3.32 -52.12 59.73
N VAL A 178 -2.00 -52.19 59.51
CA VAL A 178 -1.09 -53.01 60.34
C VAL A 178 -1.15 -52.58 61.81
N ARG A 179 -1.08 -51.27 62.09
CA ARG A 179 -1.23 -50.75 63.47
C ARG A 179 -2.58 -51.12 64.09
N SER A 180 -3.67 -51.04 63.33
CA SER A 180 -5.00 -51.43 63.79
C SER A 180 -5.06 -52.91 64.16
N ARG A 181 -4.52 -53.79 63.30
CA ARG A 181 -4.45 -55.22 63.57
C ARG A 181 -3.61 -55.54 64.80
N ALA A 182 -2.43 -54.91 64.95
CA ALA A 182 -1.60 -55.09 66.13
C ALA A 182 -2.30 -54.67 67.42
N ARG A 183 -3.10 -53.58 67.39
CA ARG A 183 -3.95 -53.18 68.53
C ARG A 183 -5.01 -54.23 68.86
N GLN A 184 -5.68 -54.80 67.86
CA GLN A 184 -6.67 -55.88 68.05
C GLN A 184 -6.05 -57.15 68.63
N VAL A 185 -4.85 -57.55 68.17
CA VAL A 185 -4.13 -58.70 68.73
C VAL A 185 -3.78 -58.44 70.19
N ARG A 186 -3.27 -57.24 70.51
CA ARG A 186 -2.95 -56.85 71.89
C ARG A 186 -4.18 -56.82 72.79
N SER A 187 -5.32 -56.34 72.31
CA SER A 187 -6.56 -56.31 73.10
C SER A 187 -7.09 -57.73 73.36
N ARG A 188 -7.03 -58.63 72.36
CA ARG A 188 -7.40 -60.04 72.54
C ARG A 188 -6.50 -60.75 73.54
N ALA A 189 -5.18 -60.57 73.43
CA ALA A 189 -4.23 -61.15 74.39
C ALA A 189 -4.49 -60.68 75.83
N ARG A 190 -4.89 -59.41 76.02
CA ARG A 190 -5.31 -58.90 77.34
C ARG A 190 -6.60 -59.55 77.85
N GLN A 191 -7.58 -59.81 76.98
CA GLN A 191 -8.83 -60.47 77.36
C GLN A 191 -8.61 -61.93 77.76
N THR A 192 -7.67 -62.64 77.13
CA THR A 192 -7.36 -64.05 77.44
C THR A 192 -6.44 -64.25 78.65
N MET A 193 -5.86 -63.17 79.19
CA MET A 193 -4.95 -63.20 80.34
C MET A 193 -5.64 -62.81 81.67
N ILE A 194 -6.96 -62.61 81.67
CA ILE A 194 -7.74 -62.40 82.88
C ILE A 194 -8.40 -63.75 83.20
N PRO A 195 -7.98 -64.48 84.26
CA PRO A 195 -8.66 -65.66 84.75
C PRO A 195 -10.02 -65.34 85.39
#